data_AF-A0A3E2HRK7-F1
#
_entry.id   AF-A0A3E2HRK7-F1
#
_cell.length_a   1.000
_cell.length_b   1.000
_cell.length_c   1.000
_cell.angle_alpha   90.00
_cell.angle_beta   90.00
_cell.angle_gamma   90.00
#
_symmetry.space_group_name_H-M   'P 1'
#
loop_
_entity.id
_entity.type
_entity.pdbx_description
1 polymer ?
#
loop_
_entity_poly.entity_id
_entity_poly.type
_entity_poly.pdbx_seq_one_letter_code
_entity_poly.pdbx_strand_id
1 'polypeptide(L)'
;MLKFPENFKELKDDEKQRIRQQVASSIVLHLYEMNIAKENPRLNKVFHVEHGRTRGEPISFASDTWDDDILPFRESLIRVERYWKELGIDVPCPIHFTEDEVQSHLKDAEGWNEVQDFWDSIAGLVSSDGWTPSDKYDDAVALFSEHRETGLKDMKEEGIF
;
A
#
# COMPACT_ATOMS: atom_id res chain seq x y z
N MET A 1 9.84 10.75 -16.27
CA MET A 1 8.76 11.75 -16.43
C MET A 1 7.68 11.19 -17.34
N LEU A 2 6.43 11.16 -16.87
CA LEU A 2 5.29 10.68 -17.66
C LEU A 2 4.87 11.74 -18.69
N LYS A 3 4.25 11.28 -19.78
CA LYS A 3 3.63 12.13 -20.80
C LYS A 3 2.14 11.88 -20.82
N PHE A 4 1.38 12.87 -21.29
CA PHE A 4 -0.04 12.66 -21.56
C PHE A 4 -0.22 11.61 -22.67
N PRO A 5 -1.22 10.71 -22.55
CA PRO A 5 -1.55 9.79 -23.62
C PRO A 5 -2.14 10.55 -24.82
N GLU A 6 -2.02 9.99 -26.02
CA GLU A 6 -2.43 10.67 -27.26
C GLU A 6 -3.94 10.98 -27.28
N ASN A 7 -4.76 10.09 -26.71
CA ASN A 7 -6.20 10.24 -26.58
C ASN A 7 -6.64 11.08 -25.36
N PHE A 8 -5.73 11.75 -24.64
CA PHE A 8 -6.05 12.46 -23.40
C PHE A 8 -7.23 13.45 -23.54
N LYS A 9 -7.37 14.10 -24.70
CA LYS A 9 -8.46 15.06 -24.96
C LYS A 9 -9.85 14.40 -25.00
N GLU A 10 -9.91 13.12 -25.33
CA GLU A 10 -11.14 12.33 -25.52
C GLU A 10 -11.63 11.65 -24.24
N LEU A 11 -10.78 11.63 -23.19
CA LEU A 11 -11.11 11.01 -21.91
C LEU A 11 -12.17 11.79 -21.13
N LYS A 12 -12.81 11.12 -20.17
CA LYS A 12 -13.73 11.75 -19.23
C LYS A 12 -12.98 12.69 -18.26
N ASP A 13 -13.69 13.64 -17.66
CA ASP A 13 -13.06 14.70 -16.87
C ASP A 13 -12.39 14.19 -15.57
N ASP A 14 -12.98 13.18 -14.93
CA ASP A 14 -12.40 12.46 -13.79
C ASP A 14 -11.08 11.79 -14.16
N GLU A 15 -11.07 11.08 -15.29
CA GLU A 15 -9.87 10.40 -15.79
C GLU A 15 -8.79 11.40 -16.23
N LYS A 16 -9.19 12.50 -16.88
CA LYS A 16 -8.29 13.62 -17.21
C LYS A 16 -7.66 14.21 -15.97
N GLN A 17 -8.43 14.40 -14.90
CA GLN A 17 -7.93 14.95 -13.65
C GLN A 17 -6.92 14.03 -12.99
N ARG A 18 -7.21 12.72 -12.93
CA ARG A 18 -6.28 11.71 -12.41
C ARG A 18 -4.97 11.71 -13.19
N ILE A 19 -5.03 11.73 -14.53
CA ILE A 19 -3.83 11.74 -15.38
C ILE A 19 -3.03 13.05 -15.18
N ARG A 20 -3.70 14.20 -15.06
CA ARG A 20 -3.01 15.48 -14.75
C ARG A 20 -2.24 15.40 -13.45
N GLN A 21 -2.85 14.84 -12.40
CA GLN A 21 -2.19 14.65 -11.11
C GLN A 21 -0.98 13.72 -11.24
N GLN A 22 -1.12 12.58 -11.93
CA GLN A 22 -0.02 11.65 -12.17
C GLN A 22 1.14 12.29 -12.95
N VAL A 23 0.84 13.05 -14.02
CA VAL A 23 1.86 13.77 -14.78
C VAL A 23 2.56 14.80 -13.91
N ALA A 24 1.81 15.60 -13.15
CA ALA A 24 2.37 16.60 -12.24
C ALA A 24 3.29 15.96 -11.18
N SER A 25 2.84 14.90 -10.51
CA SER A 25 3.65 14.14 -9.55
C SER A 25 4.91 13.58 -10.19
N SER A 26 4.84 13.08 -11.42
CA SER A 26 6.01 12.55 -12.14
C SER A 26 7.04 13.64 -12.49
N ILE A 27 6.60 14.89 -12.70
CA ILE A 27 7.49 16.03 -12.94
C ILE A 27 8.21 16.39 -11.64
N VAL A 28 7.48 16.47 -10.52
CA VAL A 28 8.06 16.74 -9.20
C VAL A 28 9.10 15.67 -8.83
N LEU A 29 8.74 14.39 -8.99
CA LEU A 29 9.67 13.28 -8.76
C LEU A 29 10.92 13.38 -9.63
N HIS A 30 10.75 13.66 -10.92
CA HIS A 30 11.89 13.79 -11.84
C HIS A 30 12.83 14.94 -11.46
N LEU A 31 12.29 16.10 -11.09
CA LEU A 31 13.08 17.24 -10.63
C LEU A 31 13.82 16.92 -9.32
N TYR A 32 13.16 16.21 -8.41
CA TYR A 32 13.77 15.74 -7.17
C TYR A 32 14.94 14.79 -7.47
N GLU A 33 14.75 13.78 -8.31
CA GLU A 33 15.81 12.84 -8.72
C GLU A 33 16.98 13.56 -9.39
N MET A 34 16.72 14.51 -10.31
CA MET A 34 17.75 15.32 -10.95
C MET A 34 18.57 16.11 -9.92
N ASN A 35 17.89 16.70 -8.94
CA ASN A 35 18.55 17.45 -7.88
C ASN A 35 19.38 16.53 -6.97
N ILE A 36 18.84 15.38 -6.56
CA ILE A 36 19.56 14.39 -5.75
C ILE A 36 20.77 13.83 -6.49
N ALA A 37 20.66 13.55 -7.80
CA ALA A 37 21.78 13.12 -8.62
C ALA A 37 22.94 14.13 -8.60
N LYS A 38 22.64 15.43 -8.53
CA LYS A 38 23.63 16.50 -8.45
C LYS A 38 24.20 16.68 -7.04
N GLU A 39 23.32 16.82 -6.05
CA GLU A 39 23.70 17.20 -4.67
C GLU A 39 24.17 15.99 -3.85
N ASN A 40 23.64 14.80 -4.10
CA ASN A 40 23.99 13.57 -3.40
C ASN A 40 24.05 12.35 -4.34
N PRO A 41 25.13 12.19 -5.12
CA PRO A 41 25.29 11.08 -6.06
C PRO A 41 25.26 9.69 -5.39
N ARG A 42 25.59 9.60 -4.10
CA ARG A 42 25.53 8.34 -3.35
C ARG A 42 24.09 7.93 -3.10
N LEU A 43 23.25 8.84 -2.61
CA LEU A 43 21.82 8.59 -2.44
C LEU A 43 21.14 8.30 -3.78
N ASN A 44 21.53 9.01 -4.84
CA ASN A 44 21.02 8.71 -6.18
C ASN A 44 21.30 7.27 -6.61
N LYS A 45 22.49 6.74 -6.32
CA LYS A 45 22.80 5.32 -6.58
C LYS A 45 21.88 4.38 -5.81
N VAL A 46 21.57 4.69 -4.54
CA VAL A 46 20.66 3.88 -3.72
C VAL A 46 19.26 3.79 -4.35
N PHE A 47 18.73 4.89 -4.88
CA PHE A 47 17.43 4.90 -5.56
C PHE A 47 17.38 4.03 -6.83
N HIS A 48 18.53 3.78 -7.45
CA HIS A 48 18.63 3.01 -8.69
C HIS A 48 19.20 1.60 -8.48
N VAL A 49 19.27 1.11 -7.24
CA VAL A 49 19.69 -0.26 -6.95
C VAL A 49 18.67 -1.24 -7.52
N GLU A 50 19.16 -2.25 -8.25
CA GLU A 50 18.32 -3.34 -8.75
C GLU A 50 17.60 -4.04 -7.61
N HIS A 51 16.30 -4.28 -7.81
CA HIS A 51 15.40 -4.80 -6.78
C HIS A 51 15.38 -3.98 -5.49
N GLY A 52 15.62 -2.66 -5.55
CA GLY A 52 15.65 -1.77 -4.38
C GLY A 52 14.43 -1.92 -3.46
N ARG A 53 13.23 -2.00 -4.02
CA ARG A 53 11.98 -2.29 -3.29
C ARG A 53 12.05 -3.63 -2.56
N THR A 54 12.42 -4.71 -3.25
CA THR A 54 12.55 -6.06 -2.68
C THR A 54 13.61 -6.13 -1.58
N ARG A 55 14.69 -5.35 -1.68
CA ARG A 55 15.74 -5.27 -0.65
C ARG A 55 15.32 -4.44 0.56
N GLY A 56 14.56 -3.37 0.35
CA GLY A 56 14.23 -2.39 1.38
C GLY A 56 12.94 -2.69 2.15
N GLU A 57 11.88 -3.11 1.47
CA GLU A 57 10.56 -3.29 2.09
C GLU A 57 10.51 -4.26 3.26
N PRO A 58 11.19 -5.42 3.25
CA PRO A 58 11.22 -6.29 4.43
C PRO A 58 11.77 -5.58 5.68
N ILE A 59 12.71 -4.65 5.51
CA ILE A 59 13.28 -3.86 6.62
C ILE A 59 12.27 -2.81 7.07
N SER A 60 11.64 -2.11 6.12
CA SER A 60 10.65 -1.07 6.43
C SER A 60 9.41 -1.63 7.14
N PHE A 61 8.93 -2.81 6.72
CA PHE A 61 7.72 -3.41 7.27
C PHE A 61 7.96 -4.26 8.53
N ALA A 62 9.19 -4.74 8.78
CA ALA A 62 9.48 -5.54 9.97
C ALA A 62 9.25 -4.79 11.30
N SER A 63 9.40 -3.47 11.32
CA SER A 63 9.16 -2.65 12.52
C SER A 63 7.68 -2.36 12.77
N ASP A 64 6.84 -2.63 11.78
CA ASP A 64 5.45 -2.18 11.73
C ASP A 64 4.47 -3.33 11.54
N THR A 65 4.85 -4.56 11.92
CA THR A 65 3.96 -5.72 11.77
C THR A 65 2.79 -5.73 12.76
N TRP A 66 2.71 -4.71 13.63
CA TRP A 66 1.71 -4.58 14.69
C TRP A 66 0.70 -3.46 14.41
N ASP A 67 1.00 -2.55 13.49
CA ASP A 67 0.17 -1.46 13.00
C ASP A 67 -0.08 -1.72 11.50
N ASP A 68 -1.29 -1.52 10.96
CA ASP A 68 -1.58 -1.71 9.52
C ASP A 68 -1.39 -3.12 8.89
N ASP A 69 -1.48 -4.17 9.70
CA ASP A 69 -1.52 -5.61 9.29
C ASP A 69 -0.14 -6.21 8.89
N ILE A 70 0.01 -7.53 9.06
CA ILE A 70 1.23 -8.29 8.73
C ILE A 70 1.40 -8.51 7.22
N LEU A 71 0.36 -8.22 6.43
CA LEU A 71 0.31 -8.53 5.00
C LEU A 71 1.40 -7.85 4.16
N PRO A 72 1.70 -6.53 4.31
CA PRO A 72 2.78 -5.90 3.56
C PRO A 72 4.14 -6.56 3.86
N PHE A 73 4.38 -6.95 5.11
CA PHE A 73 5.59 -7.65 5.50
C PHE A 73 5.66 -9.03 4.85
N ARG A 74 4.60 -9.83 4.93
CA ARG A 74 4.54 -11.18 4.31
C ARG A 74 4.73 -11.11 2.80
N GLU A 75 4.03 -10.19 2.12
CA GLU A 75 4.19 -9.94 0.67
C GLU A 75 5.65 -9.60 0.33
N SER A 76 6.30 -8.76 1.14
CA SER A 76 7.69 -8.39 0.91
C SER A 76 8.65 -9.58 1.01
N LEU A 77 8.41 -10.52 1.92
CA LEU A 77 9.21 -11.74 2.10
C LEU A 77 8.97 -12.75 0.97
N ILE A 78 7.72 -12.94 0.55
CA ILE A 78 7.38 -13.77 -0.62
C ILE A 78 8.12 -13.25 -1.87
N ARG A 79 8.17 -11.92 -2.03
CA ARG A 79 8.90 -11.29 -3.12
C ARG A 79 10.42 -11.47 -3.01
N VAL A 80 10.98 -11.47 -1.80
CA VAL A 80 12.39 -11.79 -1.56
C VAL A 80 12.72 -13.22 -1.99
N GLU A 81 11.90 -14.21 -1.61
CA GLU A 81 12.10 -15.59 -2.06
C GLU A 81 12.03 -15.67 -3.60
N ARG A 82 10.98 -15.09 -4.20
CA ARG A 82 10.72 -15.14 -5.64
C ARG A 82 11.89 -14.60 -6.46
N TYR A 83 12.47 -13.46 -6.06
CA TYR A 83 13.55 -12.80 -6.79
C TYR A 83 14.94 -13.07 -6.21
N TRP A 84 15.09 -14.03 -5.29
CA TRP A 84 16.34 -14.25 -4.54
C TRP A 84 17.58 -14.36 -5.44
N LYS A 85 17.46 -15.10 -6.56
CA LYS A 85 18.55 -15.28 -7.54
C LYS A 85 18.96 -13.96 -8.22
N GLU A 86 18.01 -13.07 -8.46
CA GLU A 86 18.22 -11.77 -9.08
C GLU A 86 18.79 -10.74 -8.09
N LEU A 87 18.73 -11.02 -6.78
CA LEU A 87 19.36 -10.19 -5.76
C LEU A 87 20.89 -10.31 -5.72
N GLY A 88 21.48 -11.23 -6.50
CA GLY A 88 22.94 -11.42 -6.56
C GLY A 88 23.54 -11.89 -5.22
N ILE A 89 22.79 -12.68 -4.46
CA ILE A 89 23.21 -13.24 -3.17
C ILE A 89 23.67 -14.68 -3.39
N ASP A 90 24.95 -14.96 -3.13
CA ASP A 90 25.60 -16.26 -3.40
C ASP A 90 25.28 -17.35 -2.36
N VAL A 91 24.31 -17.12 -1.47
CA VAL A 91 23.83 -18.14 -0.52
C VAL A 91 22.44 -18.60 -0.91
N PRO A 92 22.05 -19.85 -0.62
CA PRO A 92 20.68 -20.31 -0.80
C PRO A 92 19.68 -19.40 -0.07
N CYS A 93 18.46 -19.28 -0.60
CA CYS A 93 17.43 -18.50 0.05
C CYS A 93 17.14 -19.10 1.44
N PRO A 94 17.15 -18.31 2.52
CA PRO A 94 16.94 -18.83 3.87
C PRO A 94 15.46 -19.03 4.19
N ILE A 95 14.56 -18.52 3.35
CA ILE A 95 13.11 -18.55 3.54
C ILE A 95 12.46 -19.25 2.35
N HIS A 96 11.44 -20.05 2.65
CA HIS A 96 10.67 -20.76 1.64
C HIS A 96 9.20 -20.79 2.03
N PHE A 97 8.34 -20.34 1.12
CA PHE A 97 6.89 -20.41 1.28
C PHE A 97 6.33 -21.59 0.50
N THR A 98 5.44 -22.33 1.15
CA THR A 98 4.63 -23.36 0.50
C THR A 98 3.56 -22.72 -0.38
N GLU A 99 3.04 -23.47 -1.35
CA GLU A 99 1.92 -23.00 -2.18
C GLU A 99 0.71 -22.64 -1.30
N ASP A 100 0.41 -23.43 -0.28
CA ASP A 100 -0.70 -23.16 0.64
C ASP A 100 -0.52 -21.85 1.40
N GLU A 101 0.71 -21.51 1.84
CA GLU A 101 1.00 -20.23 2.49
C GLU A 101 0.85 -19.04 1.54
N VAL A 102 1.27 -19.20 0.27
CA VAL A 102 1.09 -18.16 -0.76
C VAL A 102 -0.39 -17.97 -1.08
N GLN A 103 -1.16 -19.05 -1.24
CA GLN A 103 -2.59 -18.98 -1.51
C GLN A 103 -3.37 -18.37 -0.33
N SER A 104 -3.02 -18.74 0.91
CA SER A 104 -3.61 -18.12 2.10
C SER A 104 -3.34 -16.62 2.13
N HIS A 105 -2.10 -16.19 1.84
CA HIS A 105 -1.75 -14.78 1.79
C HIS A 105 -2.53 -14.01 0.72
N LEU A 106 -2.74 -14.59 -0.47
CA LEU A 106 -3.56 -13.96 -1.51
C LEU A 106 -5.01 -13.78 -1.06
N LYS A 107 -5.59 -14.78 -0.38
CA LYS A 107 -6.93 -14.68 0.19
C LYS A 107 -7.02 -13.61 1.28
N ASP A 108 -6.04 -13.55 2.17
CA ASP A 108 -5.98 -12.52 3.22
C ASP A 108 -5.85 -11.12 2.58
N ALA A 109 -5.07 -10.98 1.51
CA ALA A 109 -4.89 -9.73 0.77
C ALA A 109 -6.17 -9.24 0.06
N GLU A 110 -7.05 -10.15 -0.38
CA GLU A 110 -8.38 -9.77 -0.88
C GLU A 110 -9.20 -9.09 0.22
N GLY A 111 -9.24 -9.66 1.42
CA GLY A 111 -9.90 -9.04 2.58
C GLY A 111 -9.28 -7.70 2.98
N TRP A 112 -7.96 -7.56 2.84
CA TRP A 112 -7.28 -6.29 3.09
C TRP A 112 -7.69 -5.19 2.11
N ASN A 113 -7.85 -5.50 0.82
CA ASN A 113 -8.36 -4.52 -0.16
C ASN A 113 -9.76 -4.04 0.20
N GLU A 114 -10.63 -4.92 0.71
CA GLU A 114 -11.97 -4.52 1.18
C GLU A 114 -11.89 -3.55 2.36
N VAL A 115 -10.95 -3.78 3.29
CA VAL A 115 -10.70 -2.88 4.42
C VAL A 115 -10.15 -1.53 3.94
N GLN A 116 -9.24 -1.51 2.97
CA GLN A 116 -8.73 -0.27 2.38
C GLN A 116 -9.81 0.49 1.62
N ASP A 117 -10.62 -0.19 0.81
CA ASP A 117 -11.75 0.41 0.09
C ASP A 117 -12.77 1.03 1.06
N PHE A 118 -13.00 0.38 2.20
CA PHE A 118 -13.80 0.94 3.29
C PHE A 118 -13.18 2.24 3.83
N TRP A 119 -11.89 2.23 4.18
CA TRP A 119 -11.20 3.44 4.66
C TRP A 119 -11.21 4.58 3.63
N ASP A 120 -10.98 4.27 2.36
CA ASP A 120 -11.07 5.24 1.27
C ASP A 120 -12.48 5.83 1.13
N SER A 121 -13.53 5.01 1.32
CA SER A 121 -14.92 5.45 1.26
C SER A 121 -15.28 6.44 2.38
N ILE A 122 -14.59 6.37 3.54
CA ILE A 122 -14.85 7.21 4.71
C ILE A 122 -13.76 8.25 4.98
N ALA A 123 -12.72 8.34 4.15
CA ALA A 123 -11.58 9.25 4.32
C ALA A 123 -11.98 10.74 4.45
N GLY A 124 -13.17 11.12 3.96
CA GLY A 124 -13.74 12.46 4.13
C GLY A 124 -14.36 12.72 5.51
N LEU A 125 -14.58 11.68 6.31
CA LEU A 125 -15.19 11.71 7.64
C LEU A 125 -14.16 11.40 8.72
N VAL A 126 -13.38 10.33 8.54
CA VAL A 126 -12.33 9.88 9.45
C VAL A 126 -11.15 9.35 8.63
N SER A 127 -9.92 9.64 9.03
CA SER A 127 -8.74 9.03 8.40
C SER A 127 -8.48 7.63 8.94
N SER A 128 -7.65 6.87 8.25
CA SER A 128 -7.28 5.49 8.60
C SER A 128 -6.60 5.36 9.97
N ASP A 129 -5.93 6.43 10.44
CA ASP A 129 -5.34 6.53 11.78
C ASP A 129 -6.37 6.90 12.88
N GLY A 130 -7.65 6.97 12.54
CA GLY A 130 -8.75 7.29 13.46
C GLY A 130 -8.95 8.78 13.74
N TRP A 131 -8.23 9.67 13.06
CA TRP A 131 -8.42 11.12 13.23
C TRP A 131 -9.67 11.63 12.51
N THR A 132 -10.42 12.54 13.15
CA THR A 132 -11.57 13.22 12.54
C THR A 132 -11.62 14.69 12.98
N PRO A 133 -12.03 15.64 12.12
CA PRO A 133 -12.32 17.00 12.52
C PRO A 133 -13.40 17.08 13.61
N SER A 134 -13.30 18.05 14.53
CA SER A 134 -14.24 18.17 15.65
C SER A 134 -15.69 18.37 15.22
N ASP A 135 -15.92 19.03 14.09
CA ASP A 135 -17.26 19.26 13.51
C ASP A 135 -17.88 18.00 12.90
N LYS A 136 -17.10 16.93 12.71
CA LYS A 136 -17.52 15.64 12.16
C LYS A 136 -17.50 14.50 13.19
N TYR A 137 -17.11 14.80 14.43
CA TYR A 137 -16.91 13.79 15.47
C TYR A 137 -18.17 12.96 15.75
N ASP A 138 -19.33 13.62 15.89
CA ASP A 138 -20.59 12.92 16.19
C ASP A 138 -21.02 11.99 15.04
N ASP A 139 -20.81 12.42 13.79
CA ASP A 139 -21.07 11.62 12.59
C ASP A 139 -20.14 10.39 12.53
N ALA A 140 -18.86 10.57 12.86
CA ALA A 140 -17.90 9.46 12.94
C ALA A 140 -18.28 8.45 14.04
N VAL A 141 -18.68 8.93 15.23
CA VAL A 141 -19.14 8.08 16.34
C VAL A 141 -20.38 7.29 15.95
N ALA A 142 -21.34 7.93 15.27
CA ALA A 142 -22.57 7.28 14.81
C ALA A 142 -22.25 6.14 13.81
N LEU A 143 -21.42 6.40 12.82
CA LEU A 143 -20.99 5.42 11.82
C LEU A 143 -20.36 4.17 12.46
N PHE A 144 -19.38 4.36 13.35
CA PHE A 144 -18.68 3.24 13.99
C PHE A 144 -19.55 2.51 15.02
N SER A 145 -20.50 3.20 15.65
CA SER A 145 -21.47 2.55 16.53
C SER A 145 -22.39 1.60 15.75
N GLU A 146 -22.88 2.03 14.58
CA GLU A 146 -23.68 1.18 13.69
C GLU A 146 -22.88 -0.03 13.19
N HIS A 147 -21.65 0.19 12.73
CA HIS A 147 -20.77 -0.91 12.28
C HIS A 147 -20.51 -1.92 13.40
N ARG A 148 -20.26 -1.44 14.63
CA ARG A 148 -20.09 -2.30 15.80
C ARG A 148 -21.35 -3.12 16.09
N GLU A 149 -22.53 -2.52 16.02
CA GLU A 149 -23.79 -3.24 16.26
C GLU A 149 -24.06 -4.31 15.21
N THR A 150 -23.82 -4.00 13.94
CA THR A 150 -23.97 -4.96 12.83
C THR A 150 -22.98 -6.11 12.98
N GLY A 151 -21.69 -5.83 13.17
CA GLY A 151 -20.69 -6.89 13.37
C GLY A 151 -20.99 -7.76 14.59
N LEU A 152 -21.48 -7.18 15.69
CA LEU A 152 -21.89 -7.96 16.88
C LEU A 152 -23.12 -8.85 16.64
N LYS A 153 -23.99 -8.54 15.67
CA LYS A 153 -25.10 -9.41 15.29
C LYS A 153 -24.58 -10.56 14.44
N ASP A 154 -23.77 -10.27 13.43
CA ASP A 154 -23.21 -11.26 12.51
C ASP A 154 -22.41 -12.33 13.29
N MET A 155 -21.56 -11.91 14.24
CA MET A 155 -20.79 -12.84 15.08
C MET A 155 -21.65 -13.76 15.95
N LYS A 156 -22.84 -13.32 16.37
CA LYS A 156 -23.79 -14.16 17.13
C LYS A 156 -24.50 -15.16 16.22
N GLU A 157 -24.80 -14.77 14.98
CA GLU A 157 -25.42 -15.65 13.99
C GLU A 157 -24.44 -16.74 13.50
N GLU A 158 -23.15 -16.43 13.44
CA GLU A 158 -22.06 -17.37 13.14
C GLU A 158 -21.66 -18.27 14.33
N GLY A 159 -22.24 -18.06 15.51
CA GLY A 159 -21.97 -18.87 16.70
C GLY A 159 -20.57 -18.65 17.31
N ILE A 160 -19.96 -17.50 17.04
CA ILE A 160 -18.65 -17.11 17.59
C ILE A 160 -18.78 -16.65 19.05
N PHE A 161 -19.99 -16.25 19.48
CA PHE A 161 -20.35 -15.91 20.86
C PHE A 161 -21.74 -16.40 21.26
#